data_AF-A0A7K0HRM7-F1
#
_entry.id   AF-A0A7K0HRM7-F1
#
_cell.length_a   1.000
_cell.length_b   1.000
_cell.length_c   1.000
_cell.angle_alpha   90.00
_cell.angle_beta   90.00
_cell.angle_gamma   90.00
#
_symmetry.space_group_name_H-M   'P 1'
#
loop_
_entity.id
_entity.type
_entity.pdbx_description
1 polymer ?
#
loop_
_entity_poly.entity_id
_entity_poly.type
_entity_poly.pdbx_seq_one_letter_code
_entity_poly.pdbx_strand_id
1 'polypeptide(L)'
;MEVRLSNQLPVYPSFVPGIRRAPDRGYSLTPAQTETALKNALRYIPEELHEVLAPEFMEELMTRGRIYGYRYRPEGDLKAKPVDQYKGQCLEGKAFQVMIDNNLSFDIALYPYELVTYGETGQVCQNWMQYRL
;
A
#
# COMPACT_ATOMS: atom_id res chain seq x y z
N MET A 1 17.22 -3.07 -14.23
CA MET A 1 17.24 -2.27 -13.00
C MET A 1 16.37 -3.00 -12.01
N GLU A 2 16.92 -3.48 -10.90
CA GLU A 2 16.13 -4.20 -9.91
C GLU A 2 15.51 -3.17 -8.96
N VAL A 3 14.19 -2.99 -9.04
CA VAL A 3 13.46 -2.00 -8.25
C VAL A 3 13.05 -2.68 -6.93
N ARG A 4 13.80 -2.40 -5.86
CA ARG A 4 13.55 -2.94 -4.50
C ARG A 4 13.43 -1.78 -3.50
N LEU A 5 12.61 -1.97 -2.48
CA LEU A 5 12.50 -1.06 -1.35
C LEU A 5 13.75 -1.14 -0.45
N SER A 6 13.87 -0.15 0.46
CA SER A 6 14.92 -0.16 1.48
C SER A 6 14.91 -1.46 2.29
N ASN A 7 16.09 -1.90 2.70
CA ASN A 7 16.26 -3.03 3.60
C ASN A 7 16.02 -2.69 5.07
N GLN A 8 15.66 -1.45 5.38
CA GLN A 8 15.19 -1.08 6.71
C GLN A 8 13.72 -1.43 6.85
N LEU A 9 13.41 -2.27 7.83
CA LEU A 9 12.03 -2.62 8.17
C LEU A 9 11.31 -1.38 8.74
N PRO A 10 10.24 -0.86 8.10
CA PRO A 10 9.50 0.27 8.64
C PRO A 10 8.77 -0.10 9.93
N VAL A 11 8.57 0.88 10.81
CA VAL A 11 7.67 0.73 11.96
C VAL A 11 6.25 0.46 11.44
N TYR A 12 5.54 -0.46 12.09
CA TYR A 12 4.16 -0.76 11.70
C TYR A 12 3.28 0.45 12.03
N PRO A 13 2.53 1.00 11.06
CA PRO A 13 1.81 2.24 11.29
C PRO A 13 0.55 2.07 12.13
N SER A 14 0.11 3.15 12.76
CA SER A 14 -1.17 3.20 13.46
C SER A 14 -2.36 3.38 12.50
N PHE A 15 -3.52 2.86 12.91
CA PHE A 15 -4.81 3.05 12.26
C PHE A 15 -5.73 3.87 13.15
N VAL A 16 -6.23 4.99 12.63
CA VAL A 16 -7.13 5.88 13.36
C VAL A 16 -8.52 5.21 13.42
N PRO A 17 -9.12 5.07 14.62
CA PRO A 17 -10.48 4.54 14.75
C PRO A 17 -11.50 5.39 13.99
N GLY A 18 -12.56 4.75 13.49
CA GLY A 18 -13.66 5.44 12.79
C GLY A 18 -13.39 5.77 11.33
N ILE A 19 -12.16 5.65 10.83
CA ILE A 19 -11.86 5.74 9.39
C ILE A 19 -12.32 4.46 8.71
N ARG A 20 -13.07 4.64 7.60
CA ARG A 20 -13.69 3.54 6.86
C ARG A 20 -12.63 2.58 6.30
N ARG A 21 -12.92 1.28 6.36
CA ARG A 21 -12.06 0.19 5.85
C ARG A 21 -12.75 -0.54 4.72
N ALA A 22 -11.99 -0.99 3.72
CA ALA A 22 -12.55 -1.84 2.68
C ALA A 22 -13.07 -3.14 3.31
N PRO A 23 -14.21 -3.67 2.84
CA PRO A 23 -14.73 -4.94 3.33
C PRO A 23 -13.75 -6.07 3.02
N ASP A 24 -13.75 -7.09 3.87
CA ASP A 24 -13.04 -8.33 3.59
C ASP A 24 -13.56 -8.96 2.29
N ARG A 25 -12.64 -9.41 1.43
CA ARG A 25 -12.98 -10.11 0.19
C ARG A 25 -13.01 -11.62 0.33
N GLY A 26 -12.71 -12.13 1.53
CA GLY A 26 -12.56 -13.54 1.82
C GLY A 26 -11.26 -14.11 1.26
N TYR A 27 -10.84 -15.22 1.85
CA TYR A 27 -9.68 -15.98 1.41
C TYR A 27 -10.13 -17.28 0.74
N SER A 28 -9.93 -17.39 -0.57
CA SER A 28 -10.35 -18.54 -1.38
C SER A 28 -9.24 -19.10 -2.27
N LEU A 29 -7.99 -18.70 -2.04
CA LEU A 29 -6.85 -19.14 -2.85
C LEU A 29 -6.44 -20.57 -2.47
N THR A 30 -6.04 -21.35 -3.47
CA THR A 30 -5.37 -22.63 -3.22
C THR A 30 -3.99 -22.42 -2.59
N PRO A 31 -3.36 -23.45 -2.01
CA PRO A 31 -1.99 -23.33 -1.47
C PRO A 31 -0.98 -22.79 -2.51
N ALA A 32 -1.02 -23.27 -3.75
CA ALA A 32 -0.13 -22.81 -4.82
C ALA A 32 -0.41 -21.35 -5.25
N GLN A 33 -1.68 -20.94 -5.28
CA GLN A 33 -2.05 -19.54 -5.56
C GLN A 33 -1.64 -18.60 -4.41
N THR A 34 -1.74 -19.08 -3.18
CA THR A 34 -1.31 -18.36 -1.98
C THR A 34 0.19 -18.12 -1.98
N GLU A 35 0.97 -19.17 -2.26
CA GLU A 35 2.42 -19.04 -2.42
C GLU A 35 2.79 -18.04 -3.53
N THR A 36 2.08 -18.08 -4.65
CA THR A 36 2.27 -17.13 -5.76
C THR A 36 1.93 -15.70 -5.34
N ALA A 37 0.84 -15.49 -4.59
CA ALA A 37 0.46 -14.18 -4.08
C ALA A 37 1.53 -13.59 -3.14
N LEU A 38 2.06 -14.41 -2.23
CA LEU A 38 3.14 -14.03 -1.32
C LEU A 38 4.43 -13.68 -2.08
N LYS A 39 4.86 -14.53 -3.02
CA LYS A 39 6.03 -14.25 -3.88
C LYS A 39 5.86 -12.93 -4.66
N ASN A 40 4.66 -12.67 -5.18
CA ASN A 40 4.36 -11.44 -5.90
C ASN A 40 4.42 -10.19 -5.02
N ALA A 41 4.05 -10.28 -3.74
CA ALA A 41 4.19 -9.18 -2.79
C ALA A 41 5.66 -8.99 -2.36
N LEU A 42 6.36 -10.10 -2.07
CA LEU A 42 7.74 -10.10 -1.60
C LEU A 42 8.77 -9.68 -2.67
N ARG A 43 8.41 -9.70 -3.97
CA ARG A 43 9.33 -9.29 -5.05
C ARG A 43 9.88 -7.86 -4.93
N TYR A 44 9.16 -6.99 -4.22
CA TYR A 44 9.55 -5.60 -3.98
C TYR A 44 10.46 -5.45 -2.75
N ILE A 45 10.61 -6.51 -1.96
CA ILE A 45 11.17 -6.50 -0.62
C ILE A 45 12.55 -7.19 -0.64
N PRO A 46 13.57 -6.64 0.02
CA PRO A 46 14.84 -7.35 0.26
C PRO A 46 14.62 -8.69 1.00
N GLU A 47 15.32 -9.74 0.57
CA GLU A 47 15.15 -11.12 1.06
C GLU A 47 15.34 -11.22 2.58
N GLU A 48 16.25 -10.43 3.16
CA GLU A 48 16.49 -10.36 4.61
C GLU A 48 15.27 -9.93 5.44
N LEU A 49 14.26 -9.31 4.81
CA LEU A 49 13.01 -8.92 5.48
C LEU A 49 11.87 -9.92 5.25
N HIS A 50 12.06 -10.94 4.40
CA HIS A 50 10.97 -11.86 4.01
C HIS A 50 10.46 -12.69 5.18
N GLU A 51 11.33 -13.10 6.10
CA GLU A 51 10.94 -13.89 7.28
C GLU A 51 9.93 -13.14 8.17
N VAL A 52 10.07 -11.82 8.27
CA VAL A 52 9.17 -10.97 9.05
C VAL A 52 7.90 -10.61 8.27
N LEU A 53 8.04 -10.29 6.98
CA LEU A 53 6.93 -9.76 6.18
C LEU A 53 6.02 -10.84 5.60
N ALA A 54 6.51 -12.05 5.34
CA ALA A 54 5.68 -13.12 4.79
C ALA A 54 4.50 -13.49 5.72
N PRO A 55 4.68 -13.63 7.05
CA PRO A 55 3.56 -13.84 7.97
C PRO A 55 2.56 -12.68 7.97
N GLU A 56 3.02 -11.43 7.92
CA GLU A 56 2.13 -10.25 7.88
C GLU A 56 1.30 -10.22 6.59
N PHE A 57 1.93 -10.49 5.45
CA PHE A 57 1.22 -10.57 4.17
C PHE A 57 0.24 -11.73 4.14
N MET A 58 0.56 -12.85 4.78
CA MET A 58 -0.36 -13.97 4.93
C MET A 58 -1.57 -13.60 5.79
N GLU A 59 -1.35 -12.90 6.91
CA GLU A 59 -2.44 -12.40 7.77
C GLU A 59 -3.37 -11.45 7.01
N GLU A 60 -2.81 -10.50 6.25
CA GLU A 60 -3.60 -9.61 5.41
C GLU A 60 -4.42 -10.39 4.37
N LEU A 61 -3.79 -11.36 3.71
CA LEU A 61 -4.47 -12.18 2.71
C LEU A 61 -5.61 -13.00 3.32
N MET A 62 -5.42 -13.54 4.53
CA MET A 62 -6.44 -14.34 5.23
C MET A 62 -7.59 -13.49 5.77
N THR A 63 -7.31 -12.29 6.27
CA THR A 63 -8.29 -11.44 6.98
C THR A 63 -8.92 -10.35 6.12
N ARG A 64 -8.33 -10.05 4.97
CA ARG A 64 -8.81 -9.04 4.02
C ARG A 64 -9.03 -9.58 2.61
N GLY A 65 -8.56 -10.79 2.31
CA GLY A 65 -8.55 -11.35 0.96
C GLY A 65 -7.53 -10.71 0.03
N ARG A 66 -6.65 -9.83 0.53
CA ARG A 66 -5.65 -9.07 -0.25
C ARG A 66 -4.42 -8.73 0.58
N ILE A 67 -3.29 -8.59 -0.12
CA ILE A 67 -2.04 -8.05 0.46
C ILE A 67 -1.96 -6.56 0.11
N TYR A 68 -2.21 -5.70 1.10
CA TYR A 68 -2.06 -4.25 1.00
C TYR A 68 -0.65 -3.80 1.38
N GLY A 69 0.07 -4.59 2.17
CA GLY A 69 1.37 -4.28 2.74
C GLY A 69 1.29 -3.10 3.70
N TYR A 70 0.43 -3.19 4.71
CA TYR A 70 0.13 -2.09 5.62
C TYR A 70 1.37 -1.50 6.29
N ARG A 71 2.40 -2.32 6.57
CA ARG A 71 3.68 -1.84 7.11
C ARG A 71 4.33 -0.75 6.26
N TYR A 72 4.13 -0.78 4.94
CA TYR A 72 4.71 0.21 4.02
C TYR A 72 3.86 1.46 3.83
N ARG A 73 2.65 1.53 4.40
CA ARG A 73 1.82 2.74 4.33
C ARG A 73 2.48 3.90 5.08
N PRO A 74 2.56 5.11 4.51
CA PRO A 74 2.96 6.31 5.25
C PRO A 74 1.98 6.65 6.38
N GLU A 75 2.49 6.96 7.57
CA GLU A 75 1.66 7.33 8.71
C GLU A 75 0.94 8.67 8.50
N GLY A 76 -0.29 8.75 9.01
CA GLY A 76 -1.13 9.94 8.91
C GLY A 76 -1.97 10.00 7.63
N ASP A 77 -2.54 11.17 7.42
CA ASP A 77 -3.38 11.50 6.27
C ASP A 77 -2.52 12.06 5.12
N LEU A 78 -2.64 11.46 3.94
CA LEU A 78 -1.88 11.82 2.75
C LEU A 78 -2.51 13.02 2.04
N LYS A 79 -2.59 14.17 2.73
CA LYS A 79 -3.08 15.39 2.10
C LYS A 79 -2.10 15.89 1.04
N ALA A 80 -2.65 16.25 -0.11
CA ALA A 80 -1.91 16.91 -1.17
C ALA A 80 -1.24 18.18 -0.64
N LYS A 81 0.05 18.35 -0.97
CA LYS A 81 0.86 19.50 -0.60
C LYS A 81 1.02 20.45 -1.78
N PRO A 82 1.51 21.69 -1.56
CA PRO A 82 2.03 22.51 -2.64
C PRO A 82 3.05 21.75 -3.50
N VAL A 83 2.95 21.88 -4.82
CA VAL A 83 3.71 21.06 -5.80
C VAL A 83 5.23 21.19 -5.64
N ASP A 84 5.71 22.33 -5.14
CA ASP A 84 7.11 22.61 -4.87
C ASP A 84 7.69 21.81 -3.69
N GLN A 85 6.84 21.25 -2.81
CA GLN A 85 7.26 20.38 -1.71
C GLN A 85 7.53 18.93 -2.13
N TYR A 86 7.11 18.54 -3.34
CA TYR A 86 7.35 17.19 -3.86
C TYR A 86 8.74 17.08 -4.49
N LYS A 87 9.37 15.91 -4.30
CA LYS A 87 10.66 15.58 -4.90
C LYS A 87 10.42 15.08 -6.33
N GLY A 88 11.15 15.61 -7.30
CA GLY A 88 11.01 15.20 -8.70
C GLY A 88 11.89 16.03 -9.61
N GLN A 89 12.22 15.47 -10.78
CA GLN A 89 13.09 16.12 -11.77
C GLN A 89 12.32 17.09 -12.70
N CYS A 90 10.99 16.96 -12.77
CA CYS A 90 10.12 17.82 -13.57
C CYS A 90 8.84 18.18 -12.80
N LEU A 91 8.13 19.20 -13.28
CA LEU A 91 6.89 19.68 -12.65
C LEU A 91 5.76 18.65 -12.79
N GLU A 92 5.67 17.98 -13.93
CA GLU A 92 4.64 17.01 -14.25
C GLU A 92 4.74 15.78 -13.34
N GLY A 93 5.96 15.30 -13.07
CA GLY A 93 6.21 14.21 -12.13
C GLY A 93 5.85 14.57 -10.69
N LYS A 94 6.04 15.83 -10.30
CA LYS A 94 5.58 16.34 -9.00
C LYS A 94 4.05 16.46 -8.96
N ALA A 95 3.42 16.91 -10.05
CA ALA A 95 1.98 17.00 -10.16
C ALA A 95 1.31 15.61 -10.05
N PHE A 96 1.90 14.55 -10.59
CA PHE A 96 1.39 13.20 -10.36
C PHE A 96 1.40 12.82 -8.87
N GLN A 97 2.45 13.15 -8.13
CA GLN A 97 2.50 12.88 -6.69
C GLN A 97 1.43 13.67 -5.91
N VAL A 98 1.21 14.94 -6.28
CA VAL A 98 0.10 15.76 -5.73
C VAL A 98 -1.24 15.04 -5.93
N MET A 99 -1.51 14.54 -7.13
CA MET A 99 -2.77 13.88 -7.46
C MET A 99 -2.91 12.50 -6.80
N ILE A 100 -1.80 11.76 -6.64
CA ILE A 100 -1.77 10.49 -5.92
C ILE A 100 -2.11 10.70 -4.44
N ASP A 101 -1.46 11.65 -3.77
CA ASP A 101 -1.77 12.00 -2.37
C ASP A 101 -3.23 12.45 -2.25
N ASN A 102 -3.69 13.35 -3.13
CA ASN A 102 -5.10 13.78 -3.15
C ASN A 102 -6.09 12.59 -3.20
N ASN A 103 -5.83 11.58 -4.03
CA ASN A 103 -6.68 10.40 -4.15
C ASN A 103 -6.64 9.47 -2.94
N LEU A 104 -5.63 9.59 -2.08
CA LEU A 104 -5.41 8.77 -0.88
C LEU A 104 -5.67 9.54 0.43
N SER A 105 -5.97 10.84 0.36
CA SER A 105 -6.40 11.67 1.47
C SER A 105 -7.64 11.08 2.15
N PHE A 106 -7.71 11.17 3.47
CA PHE A 106 -8.84 10.67 4.26
C PHE A 106 -10.12 11.46 3.99
N ASP A 107 -9.99 12.70 3.50
CA ASP A 107 -11.12 13.54 3.10
C ASP A 107 -11.75 13.09 1.77
N ILE A 108 -11.02 12.32 0.95
CA ILE A 108 -11.38 12.00 -0.44
C ILE A 108 -11.57 10.50 -0.66
N ALA A 109 -10.67 9.69 -0.13
CA ALA A 109 -10.65 8.26 -0.37
C ALA A 109 -11.77 7.54 0.39
N LEU A 110 -12.47 6.64 -0.31
CA LEU A 110 -13.48 5.78 0.31
C LEU A 110 -12.89 4.85 1.38
N TYR A 111 -11.73 4.24 1.08
CA TYR A 111 -10.97 3.39 1.98
C TYR A 111 -9.49 3.79 1.92
N PRO A 112 -9.08 4.87 2.63
CA PRO A 112 -7.76 5.45 2.49
C PRO A 112 -6.65 4.45 2.83
N TYR A 113 -6.88 3.55 3.79
CA TYR A 113 -5.92 2.52 4.18
C TYR A 113 -5.76 1.39 3.15
N GLU A 114 -6.74 1.19 2.28
CA GLU A 114 -6.76 0.14 1.26
C GLU A 114 -6.53 0.67 -0.16
N LEU A 115 -6.06 1.91 -0.27
CA LEU A 115 -5.79 2.63 -1.50
C LEU A 115 -7.01 2.80 -2.43
N VAL A 116 -8.24 2.72 -1.90
CA VAL A 116 -9.48 2.81 -2.70
C VAL A 116 -10.04 4.22 -2.62
N THR A 117 -10.13 4.90 -3.76
CA THR A 117 -10.69 6.25 -3.83
C THR A 117 -12.21 6.22 -3.99
N TYR A 118 -12.75 5.37 -4.87
CA TYR A 118 -14.20 5.30 -5.11
C TYR A 118 -14.64 3.93 -5.65
N GLY A 119 -15.96 3.73 -5.75
CA GLY A 119 -16.55 2.55 -6.39
C GLY A 119 -16.24 1.22 -5.71
N GLU A 120 -15.93 1.25 -4.40
CA GLU A 120 -15.57 0.09 -3.55
C GLU A 120 -14.27 -0.65 -3.96
N THR A 121 -13.82 -0.50 -5.20
CA THR A 121 -12.69 -1.23 -5.79
C THR A 121 -11.75 -0.36 -6.63
N GLY A 122 -12.08 0.92 -6.85
CA GLY A 122 -11.25 1.84 -7.64
C GLY A 122 -10.00 2.23 -6.86
N GLN A 123 -8.90 1.51 -7.11
CA GLN A 123 -7.64 1.65 -6.38
C GLN A 123 -6.63 2.55 -7.11
N VAL A 124 -5.81 3.28 -6.33
CA VAL A 124 -4.70 4.10 -6.83
C VAL A 124 -3.49 3.22 -7.19
N CYS A 125 -3.10 2.33 -6.27
CA CYS A 125 -2.08 1.29 -6.50
C CYS A 125 -2.60 -0.04 -5.96
N GLN A 126 -1.96 -1.15 -6.34
CA GLN A 126 -2.36 -2.47 -5.86
C GLN A 126 -2.07 -2.65 -4.36
N ASN A 127 -0.97 -2.07 -3.88
CA ASN A 127 -0.51 -2.15 -2.49
C ASN A 127 0.40 -0.95 -2.16
N TRP A 128 0.70 -0.78 -0.88
CA TRP A 128 1.55 0.30 -0.38
C TRP A 128 3.02 0.17 -0.78
N MET A 129 3.50 -1.03 -1.12
CA MET A 129 4.85 -1.18 -1.67
C MET A 129 4.97 -0.46 -3.01
N GLN A 130 3.98 -0.59 -3.90
CA GLN A 130 3.95 0.13 -5.18
C GLN A 130 3.91 1.65 -5.01
N TYR A 131 3.18 2.15 -4.01
CA TYR A 131 3.16 3.59 -3.69
C TYR A 131 4.55 4.11 -3.28
N ARG A 132 5.40 3.26 -2.69
CA ARG A 132 6.72 3.64 -2.17
C ARG A 132 7.86 3.59 -3.19
N LEU A 133 7.61 3.06 -4.39
CA LEU A 133 8.59 2.95 -5.47
C LEU A 133 8.61 4.22 -6.32
#